data_AF-A0AAU4LWU6-F1
#
_entry.id   AF-A0AAU4LWU6-F1
#
_cell.length_a   1.000
_cell.length_b   1.000
_cell.length_c   1.000
_cell.angle_alpha   90.00
_cell.angle_beta   90.00
_cell.angle_gamma   90.00
#
_symmetry.space_group_name_H-M   'P 1'
#
loop_
_entity.id
_entity.type
_entity.pdbx_description
1 polymer ?
#
loop_
_entity_poly.entity_id
_entity_poly.type
_entity_poly.pdbx_seq_one_letter_code
_entity_poly.pdbx_strand_id
1 'polypeptide(L)'
;MAAIALVAGTVAGPTAAAERDHGLPLGPRGLPETRTVETLQPGVTLTTIVRGESDPADGWTVEIAVPGGGNDPDPDAPPTAVGDRAHADALVDALSGKGFTARVEEVTTPAVADFAGGTLGFRVRIGLDADKAAANTLLARVRGAGFTASAVFTGWDGASTDRGPWRVQLLTIDPRKFRGDLVGDFGPDIERRETTSVLARARNATAAVNAGFFVLDPAAGAPGDPAGLGVYDGKLLSEATDGRPVFTFGTDAQHAGVDRYSWTGRVRSGRTALALDGINRVPGLIRNCGGTHDDQPTSHPLHDTTCKDPDELVAFTADYGASTPAGPGVEAVLDRQGRVTEVREPRGGALPAGARSIQGTGTEAAALRAIAEPGARLTVSGQLTDERGRPARTPQMAVNGGPELVRDGRPHVTVQADGMVRPGDPSFYYGWAAKRNPRTIAGVDAHGRIMLATVDGRAVDNLGLSIPESAAVADSLGMESAVNLDGGGSTTMVVDGKLINQPSDAAGERPVGDAILVLP
;
A
#
# COMPACT_ATOMS: atom_id res chain seq x y z
N MET A 1 44.63 -41.97 45.85
CA MET A 1 45.25 -41.53 44.59
C MET A 1 44.15 -41.28 43.58
N ALA A 2 44.21 -40.12 42.92
CA ALA A 2 43.47 -39.64 41.74
C ALA A 2 41.92 -39.66 41.77
N ALA A 3 41.33 -38.49 42.06
CA ALA A 3 40.01 -38.11 41.59
C ALA A 3 40.13 -37.64 40.13
N ILE A 4 39.32 -38.19 39.24
CA ILE A 4 39.20 -37.75 37.85
C ILE A 4 37.95 -36.89 37.74
N ALA A 5 38.13 -35.59 37.53
CA ALA A 5 37.07 -34.66 37.19
C ALA A 5 36.77 -34.75 35.69
N LEU A 6 35.54 -35.11 35.33
CA LEU A 6 35.04 -34.95 33.96
C LEU A 6 34.61 -33.49 33.76
N VAL A 7 35.37 -32.76 32.94
CA VAL A 7 34.95 -31.45 32.43
C VAL A 7 34.03 -31.71 31.24
N ALA A 8 32.73 -31.50 31.41
CA ALA A 8 31.78 -31.47 30.32
C ALA A 8 31.93 -30.14 29.58
N GLY A 9 32.63 -30.15 28.44
CA GLY A 9 32.65 -29.03 27.52
C GLY A 9 31.32 -28.94 26.79
N THR A 10 30.52 -27.93 27.08
CA THR A 10 29.36 -27.56 26.27
C THR A 10 29.85 -26.95 24.97
N VAL A 11 29.83 -27.72 23.89
CA VAL A 11 29.98 -27.19 22.53
C VAL A 11 28.68 -26.45 22.22
N ALA A 12 28.69 -25.13 22.39
CA ALA A 12 27.62 -24.28 21.87
C ALA A 12 27.64 -24.42 20.34
N GLY A 13 26.58 -25.03 19.79
CA GLY A 13 26.33 -24.99 18.35
C GLY A 13 26.13 -23.54 17.88
N PRO A 14 26.42 -23.22 16.62
CA PRO A 14 26.31 -21.86 16.12
C PRO A 14 24.85 -21.41 16.24
N THR A 15 24.63 -20.37 17.03
CA THR A 15 23.36 -19.65 17.09
C THR A 15 23.08 -19.02 15.72
N ALA A 16 21.88 -19.21 15.19
CA ALA A 16 21.39 -18.66 13.91
C ALA A 16 21.50 -17.13 13.74
N ALA A 17 21.95 -16.40 14.76
CA ALA A 17 22.25 -14.98 14.69
C ALA A 17 23.57 -14.64 13.96
N ALA A 18 24.46 -15.62 13.77
CA ALA A 18 25.82 -15.37 13.24
C ALA A 18 25.94 -15.34 11.70
N GLU A 19 24.86 -15.63 10.94
CA GLU A 19 24.88 -15.63 9.46
C GLU A 19 24.38 -14.32 8.81
N ARG A 20 23.98 -13.31 9.59
CA ARG A 20 23.39 -12.05 9.07
C ARG A 20 24.40 -10.92 8.86
N ASP A 21 25.67 -11.24 8.58
CA ASP A 21 26.78 -10.27 8.44
C ASP A 21 27.08 -9.89 6.97
N HIS A 22 26.08 -9.94 6.08
CA HIS A 22 26.27 -9.82 4.63
C HIS A 22 25.71 -8.53 3.98
N GLY A 23 25.32 -7.54 4.79
CA GLY A 23 24.63 -6.33 4.32
C GLY A 23 23.21 -6.62 3.80
N LEU A 24 22.50 -5.61 3.29
CA LEU A 24 21.19 -5.83 2.66
C LEU A 24 21.34 -6.74 1.42
N PRO A 25 20.36 -7.60 1.13
CA PRO A 25 20.39 -8.53 -0.02
C PRO A 25 20.01 -7.81 -1.32
N LEU A 26 20.68 -6.70 -1.61
CA LEU A 26 20.46 -5.86 -2.80
C LEU A 26 21.75 -5.79 -3.62
N GLY A 27 21.64 -6.13 -4.91
CA GLY A 27 22.77 -6.19 -5.83
C GLY A 27 23.83 -7.25 -5.48
N PRO A 28 25.00 -7.20 -6.13
CA PRO A 28 26.10 -8.12 -5.88
C PRO A 28 26.60 -8.13 -4.42
N ARG A 29 27.23 -9.24 -4.03
CA ARG A 29 27.94 -9.33 -2.74
C ARG A 29 29.14 -8.37 -2.72
N GLY A 30 29.41 -7.78 -1.56
CA GLY A 30 30.58 -6.91 -1.35
C GLY A 30 30.39 -5.44 -1.77
N LEU A 31 29.18 -5.03 -2.14
CA LEU A 31 28.86 -3.62 -2.29
C LEU A 31 29.09 -2.86 -0.97
N PRO A 32 29.55 -1.59 -1.03
CA PRO A 32 29.72 -0.77 0.16
C PRO A 32 28.38 -0.59 0.85
N GLU A 33 28.38 -0.63 2.18
CA GLU A 33 27.20 -0.38 2.99
C GLU A 33 27.59 0.40 4.25
N THR A 34 26.80 1.42 4.57
CA THR A 34 26.93 2.19 5.80
C THR A 34 25.63 2.10 6.59
N ARG A 35 25.74 1.99 7.92
CA ARG A 35 24.62 1.97 8.84
C ARG A 35 24.88 2.97 9.95
N THR A 36 23.99 3.96 10.08
CA THR A 36 24.04 4.95 11.15
C THR A 36 22.81 4.80 12.01
N VAL A 37 22.99 4.66 13.32
CA VAL A 37 21.90 4.51 14.29
C VAL A 37 21.82 5.74 15.17
N GLU A 38 20.63 6.31 15.28
CA GLU A 38 20.29 7.42 16.15
C GLU A 38 19.17 6.98 17.10
N THR A 39 19.25 7.38 18.37
CA THR A 39 18.14 7.19 19.33
C THR A 39 17.29 8.45 19.33
N LEU A 40 16.02 8.34 18.97
CA LEU A 40 15.10 9.49 18.88
C LEU A 40 14.43 9.77 20.23
N GLN A 41 13.98 8.71 20.91
CA GLN A 41 13.43 8.76 22.27
C GLN A 41 13.64 7.38 22.94
N PRO A 42 13.38 7.21 24.25
CA PRO A 42 13.49 5.91 24.90
C PRO A 42 12.69 4.82 24.17
N GLY A 43 13.41 3.78 23.71
CA GLY A 43 12.81 2.68 22.98
C GLY A 43 12.61 2.90 21.48
N VAL A 44 12.97 4.06 20.93
CA VAL A 44 12.83 4.34 19.49
C VAL A 44 14.18 4.70 18.89
N THR A 45 14.59 3.97 17.86
CA THR A 45 15.82 4.23 17.11
C THR A 45 15.55 4.37 15.63
N LEU A 46 16.23 5.32 14.99
CA LEU A 46 16.32 5.45 13.54
C LEU A 46 17.64 4.82 13.07
N THR A 47 17.57 3.88 12.15
CA THR A 47 18.74 3.36 11.42
C THR A 47 18.66 3.84 9.98
N THR A 48 19.67 4.59 9.53
CA THR A 48 19.84 4.91 8.11
C THR A 48 20.84 3.95 7.50
N ILE A 49 20.44 3.24 6.45
CA ILE A 49 21.26 2.30 5.69
C ILE A 49 21.44 2.84 4.28
N VAL A 50 22.69 3.06 3.87
CA VAL A 50 23.02 3.38 2.47
C VAL A 50 23.86 2.24 1.92
N ARG A 51 23.41 1.65 0.83
CA ARG A 51 24.07 0.52 0.19
C ARG A 51 24.32 0.78 -1.28
N GLY A 52 25.48 0.37 -1.76
CA GLY A 52 25.81 0.38 -3.17
C GLY A 52 26.34 1.72 -3.66
N GLU A 53 26.50 1.80 -4.96
CA GLU A 53 27.02 2.94 -5.69
C GLU A 53 26.37 3.02 -7.08
N SER A 54 26.41 4.19 -7.70
CA SER A 54 25.88 4.36 -9.06
C SER A 54 26.58 3.45 -10.05
N ASP A 55 25.81 2.78 -10.91
CA ASP A 55 26.34 1.93 -11.97
C ASP A 55 26.49 2.72 -13.28
N PRO A 56 27.70 2.85 -13.85
CA PRO A 56 27.88 3.49 -15.16
C PRO A 56 27.24 2.71 -16.33
N ALA A 57 26.85 1.45 -16.12
CA ALA A 57 26.07 0.68 -17.10
C ALA A 57 24.61 1.11 -17.16
N ASP A 58 24.11 1.76 -16.10
CA ASP A 58 22.75 2.30 -16.09
C ASP A 58 22.64 3.61 -16.86
N GLY A 59 21.49 3.81 -17.49
CA GLY A 59 21.21 5.00 -18.25
C GLY A 59 19.73 5.23 -18.49
N TRP A 60 19.43 6.34 -19.15
CA TRP A 60 18.11 6.72 -19.59
C TRP A 60 17.83 6.14 -20.98
N THR A 61 16.70 5.48 -21.11
CA THR A 61 16.20 4.92 -22.35
C THR A 61 14.80 5.45 -22.63
N VAL A 62 14.41 5.52 -23.90
CA VAL A 62 13.01 5.77 -24.26
C VAL A 62 12.28 4.43 -24.30
N GLU A 63 11.29 4.26 -23.44
CA GLU A 63 10.40 3.10 -23.38
C GLU A 63 9.11 3.41 -24.12
N ILE A 64 8.75 2.54 -25.06
CA ILE A 64 7.59 2.72 -25.92
C ILE A 64 6.39 2.06 -25.26
N ALA A 65 5.29 2.81 -25.19
CA ALA A 65 4.07 2.26 -24.68
C ALA A 65 3.49 1.24 -25.68
N VAL A 66 3.04 0.13 -25.16
CA VAL A 66 2.13 -0.76 -25.85
C VAL A 66 0.78 -0.03 -25.91
N PRO A 67 0.14 0.09 -27.09
CA PRO A 67 -1.22 0.61 -27.16
C PRO A 67 -2.14 -0.33 -26.36
N GLY A 68 -2.74 0.17 -25.27
CA GLY A 68 -3.69 -0.60 -24.50
C GLY A 68 -4.87 -1.02 -25.38
N GLY A 69 -5.26 -2.29 -25.33
CA GLY A 69 -6.61 -2.68 -25.74
C GLY A 69 -7.61 -1.90 -24.89
N GLY A 70 -8.67 -1.34 -25.50
CA GLY A 70 -9.54 -0.31 -24.92
C GLY A 70 -10.44 -0.71 -23.74
N ASN A 71 -9.99 -1.60 -22.86
CA ASN A 71 -10.75 -2.10 -21.70
C ASN A 71 -9.98 -1.97 -20.36
N ASP A 72 -8.97 -1.09 -20.23
CA ASP A 72 -8.41 -0.82 -18.90
C ASP A 72 -9.48 -0.09 -18.06
N PRO A 73 -9.92 -0.67 -16.93
CA PRO A 73 -10.93 -0.04 -16.07
C PRO A 73 -10.41 1.20 -15.34
N ASP A 74 -9.10 1.45 -15.33
CA ASP A 74 -8.48 2.61 -14.68
C ASP A 74 -8.08 3.69 -15.73
N PRO A 75 -8.76 4.86 -15.77
CA PRO A 75 -8.44 5.94 -16.69
C PRO A 75 -7.11 6.65 -16.39
N ASP A 76 -6.50 6.42 -15.22
CA ASP A 76 -5.21 6.97 -14.80
C ASP A 76 -4.04 5.97 -14.93
N ALA A 77 -4.30 4.75 -15.43
CA ALA A 77 -3.26 3.76 -15.64
C ALA A 77 -2.18 4.30 -16.61
N PRO A 78 -0.89 4.21 -16.26
CA PRO A 78 0.16 4.61 -17.19
C PRO A 78 0.04 3.79 -18.48
N PRO A 79 0.41 4.35 -19.64
CA PRO A 79 0.45 3.59 -20.89
C PRO A 79 1.19 2.27 -20.68
N THR A 80 0.60 1.16 -21.14
CA THR A 80 1.14 -0.19 -20.89
C THR A 80 2.56 -0.29 -21.45
N ALA A 81 3.45 -1.03 -20.78
CA ALA A 81 4.87 -1.10 -21.13
C ALA A 81 5.31 -2.50 -21.57
N VAL A 82 4.47 -3.50 -21.32
CA VAL A 82 4.76 -4.93 -21.53
C VAL A 82 3.61 -5.55 -22.32
N GLY A 83 3.96 -6.17 -23.44
CA GLY A 83 3.04 -6.92 -24.29
C GLY A 83 3.58 -8.31 -24.61
N ASP A 84 2.88 -9.06 -25.46
CA ASP A 84 3.43 -10.31 -25.99
C ASP A 84 4.55 -10.05 -27.01
N ARG A 85 5.23 -11.14 -27.43
CA ARG A 85 6.36 -11.06 -28.34
C ARG A 85 5.98 -10.50 -29.71
N ALA A 86 4.83 -10.91 -30.24
CA ALA A 86 4.39 -10.50 -31.58
C ALA A 86 4.09 -9.00 -31.63
N HIS A 87 3.46 -8.46 -30.59
CA HIS A 87 3.22 -7.03 -30.44
C HIS A 87 4.53 -6.24 -30.34
N ALA A 88 5.51 -6.73 -29.57
CA ALA A 88 6.81 -6.08 -29.44
C ALA A 88 7.56 -6.05 -30.78
N ASP A 89 7.58 -7.15 -31.53
CA ASP A 89 8.22 -7.22 -32.85
C ASP A 89 7.52 -6.28 -33.85
N ALA A 90 6.17 -6.23 -33.87
CA ALA A 90 5.42 -5.30 -34.72
C ALA A 90 5.69 -3.82 -34.39
N LEU A 91 5.87 -3.49 -33.11
CA LEU A 91 6.22 -2.15 -32.66
C LEU A 91 7.64 -1.76 -33.12
N VAL A 92 8.59 -2.69 -33.08
CA VAL A 92 9.94 -2.49 -33.63
C VAL A 92 9.90 -2.23 -35.13
N ASP A 93 9.09 -2.96 -35.89
CA ASP A 93 8.93 -2.74 -37.33
C ASP A 93 8.34 -1.35 -37.63
N ALA A 94 7.32 -0.94 -36.87
CA ALA A 94 6.72 0.39 -36.99
C ALA A 94 7.72 1.52 -36.69
N LEU A 95 8.53 1.35 -35.65
CA LEU A 95 9.60 2.29 -35.27
C LEU A 95 10.70 2.37 -36.31
N SER A 96 11.09 1.22 -36.87
CA SER A 96 12.08 1.11 -37.94
C SER A 96 11.61 1.84 -39.20
N GLY A 97 10.31 1.70 -39.56
CA GLY A 97 9.67 2.46 -40.64
C GLY A 97 9.66 3.98 -40.45
N LYS A 98 9.90 4.46 -39.22
CA LYS A 98 10.04 5.88 -38.86
C LYS A 98 11.49 6.30 -38.60
N GLY A 99 12.46 5.42 -38.85
CA GLY A 99 13.89 5.71 -38.73
C GLY A 99 14.45 5.60 -37.31
N PHE A 100 13.79 4.87 -36.42
CA PHE A 100 14.31 4.59 -35.08
C PHE A 100 14.88 3.17 -34.99
N THR A 101 16.00 3.01 -34.27
CA THR A 101 16.55 1.69 -33.94
C THR A 101 16.07 1.27 -32.56
N ALA A 102 15.10 0.37 -32.52
CA ALA A 102 14.50 -0.14 -31.30
C ALA A 102 15.06 -1.54 -30.94
N ARG A 103 14.97 -1.89 -29.66
CA ARG A 103 15.31 -3.22 -29.14
C ARG A 103 14.14 -3.78 -28.34
N VAL A 104 13.93 -5.08 -28.47
CA VAL A 104 13.00 -5.85 -27.64
C VAL A 104 13.75 -6.37 -26.43
N GLU A 105 13.19 -6.16 -25.25
CA GLU A 105 13.72 -6.70 -24.00
C GLU A 105 12.66 -7.58 -23.34
N GLU A 106 13.06 -8.77 -22.91
CA GLU A 106 12.21 -9.64 -22.11
C GLU A 106 12.11 -9.10 -20.67
N VAL A 107 10.89 -9.04 -20.15
CA VAL A 107 10.62 -8.66 -18.76
C VAL A 107 10.31 -9.93 -17.98
N THR A 108 11.08 -10.17 -16.93
CA THR A 108 10.93 -11.34 -16.07
C THR A 108 10.75 -10.95 -14.61
N THR A 109 10.22 -11.86 -13.81
CA THR A 109 10.09 -11.69 -12.36
C THR A 109 10.36 -13.01 -11.65
N PRO A 110 10.97 -13.03 -10.45
CA PRO A 110 11.18 -14.26 -9.72
C PRO A 110 9.85 -14.87 -9.27
N ALA A 111 9.86 -16.19 -9.02
CA ALA A 111 8.75 -16.86 -8.37
C ALA A 111 8.63 -16.39 -6.91
N VAL A 112 7.40 -16.29 -6.43
CA VAL A 112 7.05 -15.99 -5.04
C VAL A 112 6.02 -17.00 -4.52
N ALA A 113 5.49 -16.83 -3.31
CA ALA A 113 4.71 -17.86 -2.63
C ALA A 113 3.45 -18.28 -3.41
N ASP A 114 2.77 -17.33 -4.07
CA ASP A 114 1.53 -17.58 -4.78
C ASP A 114 1.55 -17.16 -6.26
N PHE A 115 2.71 -16.79 -6.79
CA PHE A 115 2.88 -16.39 -8.18
C PHE A 115 4.13 -17.05 -8.77
N ALA A 116 3.95 -17.78 -9.87
CA ALA A 116 4.97 -18.65 -10.45
C ALA A 116 6.20 -17.91 -11.01
N GLY A 117 6.09 -16.60 -11.24
CA GLY A 117 7.13 -15.80 -11.87
C GLY A 117 7.40 -16.21 -13.32
N GLY A 118 8.61 -15.93 -13.79
CA GLY A 118 9.02 -16.16 -15.17
C GLY A 118 8.80 -14.93 -16.06
N THR A 119 8.55 -15.17 -17.34
CA THR A 119 8.35 -14.11 -18.35
C THR A 119 7.00 -13.44 -18.17
N LEU A 120 7.00 -12.13 -17.90
CA LEU A 120 5.80 -11.30 -17.88
C LEU A 120 5.41 -10.86 -19.30
N GLY A 121 6.40 -10.68 -20.17
CA GLY A 121 6.21 -10.30 -21.56
C GLY A 121 7.45 -9.57 -22.09
N PHE A 122 7.25 -8.73 -23.10
CA PHE A 122 8.31 -8.03 -23.80
C PHE A 122 8.02 -6.53 -23.87
N ARG A 123 9.05 -5.72 -23.64
CA ARG A 123 9.03 -4.26 -23.76
C ARG A 123 9.90 -3.80 -24.92
N VAL A 124 9.61 -2.62 -25.46
CA VAL A 124 10.36 -2.04 -26.58
C VAL A 124 11.01 -0.73 -26.17
N ARG A 125 12.32 -0.62 -26.40
CA ARG A 125 13.13 0.53 -25.98
C ARG A 125 14.05 1.05 -27.08
N ILE A 126 14.39 2.34 -26.99
CA ILE A 126 15.23 3.05 -27.95
C ILE A 126 16.28 3.87 -27.20
N GLY A 127 17.52 3.77 -27.65
CA GLY A 127 18.63 4.53 -27.06
C GLY A 127 19.03 4.06 -25.66
N LEU A 128 20.19 4.53 -25.21
CA LEU A 128 20.66 4.40 -23.84
C LEU A 128 21.65 5.55 -23.61
N ASP A 129 21.20 6.58 -22.91
CA ASP A 129 21.94 7.81 -22.69
C ASP A 129 22.26 7.97 -21.20
N ALA A 130 23.46 8.39 -20.84
CA ALA A 130 23.79 8.67 -19.44
C ALA A 130 22.97 9.83 -18.85
N ASP A 131 22.56 10.78 -19.69
CA ASP A 131 21.83 11.98 -19.30
C ASP A 131 20.36 11.94 -19.72
N LYS A 132 19.49 12.38 -18.81
CA LYS A 132 18.04 12.43 -19.04
C LYS A 132 17.67 13.43 -20.14
N ALA A 133 18.41 14.53 -20.31
CA ALA A 133 18.06 15.52 -21.34
C ALA A 133 18.28 14.98 -22.77
N ALA A 134 19.32 14.17 -22.97
CA ALA A 134 19.52 13.44 -24.22
C ALA A 134 18.37 12.47 -24.51
N ALA A 135 17.99 11.64 -23.52
CA ALA A 135 16.84 10.74 -23.65
C ALA A 135 15.52 11.50 -23.90
N ASN A 136 15.32 12.65 -23.26
CA ASN A 136 14.14 13.51 -23.49
C ASN A 136 14.10 14.10 -24.92
N THR A 137 15.26 14.39 -25.50
CA THR A 137 15.36 14.84 -26.90
C THR A 137 14.94 13.72 -27.86
N LEU A 138 15.40 12.49 -27.60
CA LEU A 138 14.96 11.32 -28.34
C LEU A 138 13.45 11.06 -28.14
N LEU A 139 12.96 11.18 -26.91
CA LEU A 139 11.54 11.03 -26.57
C LEU A 139 10.65 11.99 -27.35
N ALA A 140 11.05 13.27 -27.46
CA ALA A 140 10.31 14.27 -28.23
C ALA A 140 10.20 13.88 -29.72
N ARG A 141 11.28 13.33 -30.30
CA ARG A 141 11.27 12.83 -31.68
C ARG A 141 10.35 11.63 -31.86
N VAL A 142 10.40 10.67 -30.93
CA VAL A 142 9.55 9.47 -30.93
C VAL A 142 8.06 9.86 -30.82
N ARG A 143 7.72 10.77 -29.91
CA ARG A 143 6.35 11.31 -29.78
C ARG A 143 5.92 12.09 -31.03
N GLY A 144 6.81 12.89 -31.61
CA GLY A 144 6.56 13.60 -32.87
C GLY A 144 6.31 12.66 -34.06
N ALA A 145 6.79 11.41 -34.00
CA ALA A 145 6.51 10.37 -34.99
C ALA A 145 5.19 9.61 -34.76
N GLY A 146 4.44 9.94 -33.70
CA GLY A 146 3.12 9.40 -33.40
C GLY A 146 3.09 8.27 -32.37
N PHE A 147 4.19 8.00 -31.67
CA PHE A 147 4.25 6.96 -30.64
C PHE A 147 4.04 7.52 -29.23
N THR A 148 3.28 6.80 -28.41
CA THR A 148 3.27 7.04 -26.96
C THR A 148 4.51 6.41 -26.34
N ALA A 149 5.24 7.19 -25.54
CA ALA A 149 6.51 6.76 -24.94
C ALA A 149 6.85 7.58 -23.70
N SER A 150 7.80 7.08 -22.89
CA SER A 150 8.35 7.74 -21.72
C SER A 150 9.87 7.56 -21.62
N ALA A 151 10.55 8.45 -20.90
CA ALA A 151 11.96 8.28 -20.57
C ALA A 151 12.07 7.56 -19.23
N VAL A 152 12.80 6.44 -19.20
CA VAL A 152 12.93 5.54 -18.04
C VAL A 152 14.41 5.30 -17.76
N PHE A 153 14.77 5.26 -16.48
CA PHE A 153 16.12 4.88 -16.05
C PHE A 153 16.22 3.37 -15.85
N THR A 154 17.24 2.73 -16.42
CA THR A 154 17.39 1.26 -16.42
C THR A 154 17.62 0.66 -15.04
N GLY A 155 18.25 1.40 -14.11
CA GLY A 155 18.48 0.91 -12.75
C GLY A 155 17.20 0.65 -11.95
N TRP A 156 16.03 1.07 -12.45
CA TRP A 156 14.74 0.73 -11.85
C TRP A 156 14.20 -0.63 -12.31
N ASP A 157 14.83 -1.28 -13.29
CA ASP A 157 14.35 -2.54 -13.86
C ASP A 157 14.48 -3.73 -12.91
N GLY A 158 15.34 -3.65 -11.89
CA GLY A 158 15.45 -4.69 -10.88
C GLY A 158 16.45 -5.80 -11.20
N ALA A 159 17.49 -5.54 -12.00
CA ALA A 159 18.47 -6.57 -12.31
C ALA A 159 19.31 -6.90 -11.07
N SER A 160 19.64 -8.18 -10.91
CA SER A 160 20.44 -8.68 -9.79
C SER A 160 21.90 -8.20 -9.81
N THR A 161 22.35 -7.71 -10.97
CA THR A 161 23.68 -7.12 -11.18
C THR A 161 23.76 -5.65 -10.78
N ASP A 162 22.63 -4.98 -10.58
CA ASP A 162 22.59 -3.55 -10.30
C ASP A 162 23.35 -3.25 -9.01
N ARG A 163 24.05 -2.11 -9.01
CA ARG A 163 24.99 -1.77 -7.94
C ARG A 163 24.45 -0.75 -6.95
N GLY A 164 23.25 -0.20 -7.20
CA GLY A 164 22.59 0.79 -6.34
C GLY A 164 22.68 2.22 -6.89
N PRO A 165 22.59 3.25 -6.03
CA PRO A 165 22.48 3.16 -4.57
C PRO A 165 21.06 2.86 -4.09
N TRP A 166 20.97 2.28 -2.89
CA TRP A 166 19.74 2.18 -2.11
C TRP A 166 19.91 2.94 -0.79
N ARG A 167 18.83 3.61 -0.38
CA ARG A 167 18.75 4.31 0.89
C ARG A 167 17.51 3.84 1.63
N VAL A 168 17.72 3.21 2.78
CA VAL A 168 16.68 2.67 3.65
C VAL A 168 16.72 3.43 4.96
N GLN A 169 15.59 3.98 5.40
CA GLN A 169 15.42 4.49 6.75
C GLN A 169 14.54 3.51 7.52
N LEU A 170 14.99 3.08 8.70
CA LEU A 170 14.32 2.09 9.53
C LEU A 170 14.08 2.66 10.93
N LEU A 171 12.84 2.89 11.29
CA LEU A 171 12.41 3.11 12.67
C LEU A 171 12.20 1.77 13.35
N THR A 172 12.82 1.59 14.52
CA THR A 172 12.60 0.42 15.38
C THR A 172 12.06 0.90 16.73
N ILE A 173 10.93 0.33 17.15
CA ILE A 173 10.22 0.68 18.38
C ILE A 173 10.22 -0.56 19.28
N ASP A 174 10.94 -0.47 20.39
CA ASP A 174 11.01 -1.52 21.43
C ASP A 174 9.92 -1.27 22.48
N PRO A 175 8.82 -2.05 22.49
CA PRO A 175 7.70 -1.81 23.40
C PRO A 175 8.09 -1.96 24.88
N ARG A 176 9.20 -2.65 25.19
CA ARG A 176 9.67 -2.78 26.57
C ARG A 176 10.21 -1.46 27.13
N LYS A 177 10.70 -0.58 26.25
CA LYS A 177 11.33 0.70 26.59
C LYS A 177 10.50 1.91 26.17
N PHE A 178 9.69 1.77 25.13
CA PHE A 178 8.80 2.82 24.62
C PHE A 178 7.76 3.20 25.68
N ARG A 179 7.51 4.50 25.83
CA ARG A 179 6.58 5.06 26.82
C ARG A 179 5.61 6.10 26.25
N GLY A 180 5.73 6.40 24.96
CA GLY A 180 4.78 7.24 24.25
C GLY A 180 3.63 6.42 23.66
N ASP A 181 2.94 7.03 22.69
CA ASP A 181 1.85 6.39 21.96
C ASP A 181 2.21 6.17 20.49
N LEU A 182 1.82 5.02 19.93
CA LEU A 182 1.88 4.70 18.51
C LEU A 182 0.48 4.75 17.91
N VAL A 183 0.21 5.66 16.98
CA VAL A 183 -1.14 5.89 16.46
C VAL A 183 -1.19 5.85 14.94
N GLY A 184 -2.26 5.29 14.39
CA GLY A 184 -2.69 5.61 13.02
C GLY A 184 -3.45 6.94 13.04
N ASP A 185 -3.16 7.83 12.10
CA ASP A 185 -3.78 9.16 12.02
C ASP A 185 -4.11 9.49 10.56
N PHE A 186 -5.38 9.79 10.29
CA PHE A 186 -5.89 10.22 8.97
C PHE A 186 -6.11 11.75 8.91
N GLY A 187 -5.82 12.47 9.98
CA GLY A 187 -6.03 13.90 10.09
C GLY A 187 -7.44 14.27 10.57
N PRO A 188 -7.96 15.44 10.16
CA PRO A 188 -9.25 15.94 10.63
C PRO A 188 -10.46 15.11 10.21
N ASP A 189 -10.39 14.47 9.04
CA ASP A 189 -11.45 13.66 8.44
C ASP A 189 -10.88 12.67 7.41
N ILE A 190 -11.68 11.67 7.05
CA ILE A 190 -11.33 10.63 6.08
C ILE A 190 -11.45 11.13 4.63
N GLU A 191 -12.36 12.06 4.34
CA GLU A 191 -12.66 12.50 2.97
C GLU A 191 -11.56 13.34 2.32
N ARG A 192 -10.55 13.78 3.10
CA ARG A 192 -9.40 14.57 2.63
C ARG A 192 -8.08 13.86 2.91
N ARG A 193 -7.04 14.35 2.23
CA ARG A 193 -5.66 13.88 2.39
C ARG A 193 -4.83 14.92 3.09
N GLU A 194 -3.90 14.44 3.91
CA GLU A 194 -2.90 15.26 4.57
C GLU A 194 -1.51 14.71 4.29
N THR A 195 -0.50 15.58 4.26
CA THR A 195 0.88 15.09 4.15
C THR A 195 1.32 14.47 5.48
N THR A 196 2.15 13.43 5.44
CA THR A 196 2.70 12.78 6.65
C THR A 196 3.38 13.80 7.56
N SER A 197 4.06 14.81 7.01
CA SER A 197 4.70 15.88 7.77
C SER A 197 3.73 16.86 8.41
N VAL A 198 2.55 17.10 7.82
CA VAL A 198 1.48 17.86 8.47
C VAL A 198 0.88 17.08 9.64
N LEU A 199 0.57 15.80 9.43
CA LEU A 199 0.04 14.92 10.48
C LEU A 199 1.01 14.81 11.67
N ALA A 200 2.29 14.57 11.40
CA ALA A 200 3.35 14.50 12.40
C ALA A 200 3.44 15.80 13.22
N ARG A 201 3.44 16.97 12.56
CA ARG A 201 3.50 18.27 13.25
C ARG A 201 2.25 18.55 14.07
N ALA A 202 1.06 18.22 13.55
CA ALA A 202 -0.20 18.43 14.24
C ALA A 202 -0.27 17.66 15.58
N ARG A 203 0.40 16.51 15.67
CA ARG A 203 0.43 15.65 16.86
C ARG A 203 1.72 15.75 17.68
N ASN A 204 2.65 16.62 17.29
CA ASN A 204 4.01 16.70 17.87
C ASN A 204 4.71 15.32 17.91
N ALA A 205 4.59 14.56 16.83
CA ALA A 205 5.22 13.25 16.71
C ALA A 205 6.74 13.37 16.66
N THR A 206 7.43 12.49 17.38
CA THR A 206 8.88 12.31 17.30
C THR A 206 9.26 11.75 15.93
N ALA A 207 8.48 10.81 15.41
CA ALA A 207 8.66 10.27 14.07
C ALA A 207 7.32 9.88 13.42
N ALA A 208 7.29 9.78 12.10
CA ALA A 208 6.12 9.33 11.35
C ALA A 208 6.50 8.68 10.02
N VAL A 209 5.66 7.76 9.55
CA VAL A 209 5.69 7.22 8.18
C VAL A 209 4.30 7.25 7.57
N ASN A 210 4.19 7.30 6.25
CA ASN A 210 2.91 7.07 5.57
C ASN A 210 2.39 5.65 5.86
N ALA A 211 1.08 5.44 5.77
CA ALA A 211 0.44 4.18 6.13
C ALA A 211 -0.21 3.49 4.92
N GLY A 212 -1.52 3.24 4.97
CA GLY A 212 -2.21 2.36 4.05
C GLY A 212 -2.52 2.96 2.70
N PHE A 213 -3.10 2.13 1.83
CA PHE A 213 -3.64 2.56 0.56
C PHE A 213 -4.88 3.42 0.77
N PHE A 214 -5.10 4.34 -0.15
CA PHE A 214 -6.21 5.28 -0.10
C PHE A 214 -6.69 5.64 -1.51
N VAL A 215 -7.86 6.27 -1.61
CA VAL A 215 -8.35 6.84 -2.86
C VAL A 215 -7.54 8.09 -3.21
N LEU A 216 -6.79 8.02 -4.31
CA LEU A 216 -6.00 9.16 -4.81
C LEU A 216 -6.80 10.06 -5.75
N ASP A 217 -7.46 9.45 -6.74
CA ASP A 217 -8.25 10.12 -7.77
C ASP A 217 -9.70 10.34 -7.29
N PRO A 218 -10.21 11.59 -7.29
CA PRO A 218 -11.61 11.88 -7.01
C PRO A 218 -12.63 11.12 -7.87
N ALA A 219 -12.26 10.64 -9.07
CA ALA A 219 -13.17 9.81 -9.89
C ALA A 219 -13.36 8.40 -9.31
N ALA A 220 -12.46 7.95 -8.42
CA ALA A 220 -12.52 6.66 -7.74
C ALA A 220 -13.14 6.73 -6.34
N GLY A 221 -13.51 7.91 -5.83
CA GLY A 221 -14.10 8.09 -4.50
C GLY A 221 -13.67 9.39 -3.83
N ALA A 222 -13.81 9.46 -2.51
CA ALA A 222 -13.39 10.63 -1.74
C ALA A 222 -11.86 10.60 -1.52
N PRO A 223 -11.10 11.64 -1.90
CA PRO A 223 -9.65 11.60 -1.77
C PRO A 223 -9.20 11.53 -0.32
N GLY A 224 -8.67 10.40 0.13
CA GLY A 224 -8.27 10.18 1.53
C GLY A 224 -8.90 8.94 2.15
N ASP A 225 -10.01 8.49 1.57
CA ASP A 225 -10.70 7.28 1.96
C ASP A 225 -9.77 6.05 1.93
N PRO A 226 -9.58 5.33 3.07
CA PRO A 226 -8.78 4.12 3.12
C PRO A 226 -9.31 3.06 2.15
N ALA A 227 -8.47 2.62 1.23
CA ALA A 227 -8.79 1.58 0.26
C ALA A 227 -8.50 0.18 0.83
N GLY A 228 -9.11 -0.08 1.99
CA GLY A 228 -9.01 -1.29 2.82
C GLY A 228 -9.07 -0.98 4.31
N LEU A 229 -9.01 -2.04 5.13
CA LEU A 229 -9.32 -1.99 6.56
C LEU A 229 -8.61 -0.83 7.28
N GLY A 230 -9.41 0.06 7.85
CA GLY A 230 -8.96 1.17 8.69
C GLY A 230 -9.57 1.07 10.08
N VAL A 231 -8.73 0.83 11.09
CA VAL A 231 -9.14 0.84 12.49
C VAL A 231 -8.30 1.84 13.26
N TYR A 232 -8.96 2.80 13.90
CA TYR A 232 -8.31 3.89 14.61
C TYR A 232 -8.93 4.02 16.01
N ASP A 233 -8.12 3.87 17.05
CA ASP A 233 -8.57 3.83 18.45
C ASP A 233 -9.71 2.83 18.71
N GLY A 234 -9.62 1.65 18.08
CA GLY A 234 -10.62 0.59 18.18
C GLY A 234 -11.92 0.85 17.42
N LYS A 235 -12.02 1.95 16.67
CA LYS A 235 -13.15 2.25 15.79
C LYS A 235 -12.86 1.67 14.40
N LEU A 236 -13.72 0.78 13.92
CA LEU A 236 -13.72 0.35 12.52
C LEU A 236 -14.29 1.49 11.65
N LEU A 237 -13.44 2.11 10.85
CA LEU A 237 -13.78 3.28 10.03
C LEU A 237 -13.69 3.02 8.52
N SER A 238 -13.08 1.92 8.08
CA SER A 238 -13.15 1.42 6.70
C SER A 238 -13.11 -0.12 6.72
N GLU A 239 -13.88 -0.77 5.85
CA GLU A 239 -14.02 -2.22 5.76
C GLU A 239 -12.76 -2.93 5.22
N ALA A 240 -12.68 -4.24 5.46
CA ALA A 240 -11.57 -5.05 4.98
C ALA A 240 -11.69 -5.38 3.49
N THR A 241 -10.57 -5.35 2.77
CA THR A 241 -10.44 -5.83 1.38
C THR A 241 -10.25 -7.35 1.39
N ASP A 242 -11.27 -8.07 1.84
CA ASP A 242 -11.39 -9.54 1.86
C ASP A 242 -10.09 -10.35 1.91
N GLY A 243 -9.47 -10.37 3.09
CA GLY A 243 -8.32 -11.21 3.38
C GLY A 243 -6.97 -10.60 2.98
N ARG A 244 -6.93 -9.40 2.38
CA ARG A 244 -5.69 -8.63 2.17
C ARG A 244 -5.01 -8.35 3.52
N PRO A 245 -3.67 -8.44 3.62
CA PRO A 245 -2.97 -8.27 4.88
C PRO A 245 -3.02 -6.81 5.35
N VAL A 246 -3.08 -6.66 6.66
CA VAL A 246 -3.07 -5.37 7.37
C VAL A 246 -1.97 -5.38 8.42
N PHE A 247 -1.42 -4.20 8.72
CA PHE A 247 -0.55 -4.04 9.87
C PHE A 247 -1.38 -3.62 11.08
N THR A 248 -1.44 -4.48 12.10
CA THR A 248 -2.12 -4.20 13.36
C THR A 248 -1.13 -3.85 14.44
N PHE A 249 -1.53 -3.00 15.40
CA PHE A 249 -0.70 -2.63 16.54
C PHE A 249 -1.54 -2.02 17.68
N GLY A 250 -1.00 -2.06 18.89
CA GLY A 250 -1.49 -1.32 20.05
C GLY A 250 -0.85 0.06 20.16
N THR A 251 -1.51 0.98 20.88
CA THR A 251 -0.96 2.33 21.14
C THR A 251 0.30 2.28 21.99
N ASP A 252 0.47 1.24 22.80
CA ASP A 252 1.67 0.96 23.57
C ASP A 252 2.78 0.26 22.76
N ALA A 253 2.65 0.20 21.44
CA ALA A 253 3.50 -0.54 20.51
C ALA A 253 3.56 -2.06 20.77
N GLN A 254 2.61 -2.62 21.54
CA GLN A 254 2.47 -4.07 21.73
C GLN A 254 1.43 -4.66 20.77
N HIS A 255 1.32 -6.00 20.80
CA HIS A 255 0.33 -6.75 20.01
C HIS A 255 0.38 -6.43 18.50
N ALA A 256 1.56 -6.06 18.00
CA ALA A 256 1.73 -5.73 16.60
C ALA A 256 1.99 -6.98 15.76
N GLY A 257 1.53 -6.95 14.52
CA GLY A 257 1.65 -8.08 13.61
C GLY A 257 1.07 -7.79 12.23
N VAL A 258 1.16 -8.79 11.37
CA VAL A 258 0.48 -8.81 10.07
C VAL A 258 -0.69 -9.77 10.18
N ASP A 259 -1.90 -9.21 10.11
CA ASP A 259 -3.14 -9.97 10.20
C ASP A 259 -3.90 -9.94 8.87
N ARG A 260 -4.86 -10.85 8.71
CA ARG A 260 -5.78 -10.88 7.58
C ARG A 260 -7.21 -10.95 8.10
N TYR A 261 -8.06 -10.05 7.60
CA TYR A 261 -9.46 -9.97 7.99
C TYR A 261 -10.38 -9.95 6.77
N SER A 262 -11.55 -10.55 6.94
CA SER A 262 -12.76 -10.21 6.18
C SER A 262 -13.74 -9.48 7.10
N TRP A 263 -14.74 -8.84 6.52
CA TRP A 263 -15.73 -8.08 7.27
C TRP A 263 -17.16 -8.43 6.85
N THR A 264 -18.09 -8.30 7.79
CA THR A 264 -19.53 -8.27 7.47
C THR A 264 -20.21 -7.15 8.22
N GLY A 265 -21.00 -6.34 7.52
CA GLY A 265 -21.81 -5.28 8.11
C GLY A 265 -23.30 -5.53 8.00
N ARG A 266 -24.06 -4.99 8.96
CA ARG A 266 -25.52 -5.05 8.95
C ARG A 266 -26.17 -3.81 9.55
N VAL A 267 -27.32 -3.42 8.99
CA VAL A 267 -28.29 -2.50 9.60
C VAL A 267 -29.50 -3.31 10.06
N ARG A 268 -29.95 -3.11 11.30
CA ARG A 268 -31.15 -3.77 11.85
C ARG A 268 -32.22 -2.77 12.28
N SER A 269 -33.47 -3.07 11.91
CA SER A 269 -34.68 -2.41 12.41
C SER A 269 -35.69 -3.47 12.83
N GLY A 270 -35.89 -3.64 14.13
CA GLY A 270 -36.74 -4.72 14.65
C GLY A 270 -36.26 -6.11 14.20
N ARG A 271 -37.07 -6.80 13.38
CA ARG A 271 -36.75 -8.14 12.82
C ARG A 271 -36.08 -8.08 11.44
N THR A 272 -36.06 -6.91 10.81
CA THR A 272 -35.46 -6.72 9.48
C THR A 272 -33.98 -6.44 9.63
N ALA A 273 -33.17 -7.08 8.78
CA ALA A 273 -31.74 -6.86 8.70
C ALA A 273 -31.35 -6.68 7.23
N LEU A 274 -30.64 -5.60 6.93
CA LEU A 274 -30.01 -5.34 5.64
C LEU A 274 -28.49 -5.55 5.78
N ALA A 275 -27.84 -6.04 4.73
CA ALA A 275 -26.38 -6.08 4.66
C ALA A 275 -25.84 -4.65 4.48
N LEU A 276 -24.62 -4.39 4.94
CA LEU A 276 -23.89 -3.18 4.59
C LEU A 276 -22.76 -3.57 3.65
N ASP A 277 -22.52 -2.74 2.66
CA ASP A 277 -21.48 -2.89 1.65
C ASP A 277 -20.20 -2.16 2.05
N GLY A 278 -20.30 -1.12 2.88
CA GLY A 278 -19.12 -0.37 3.32
C GLY A 278 -19.37 0.63 4.44
N ILE A 279 -18.29 1.28 4.84
CA ILE A 279 -18.26 2.30 5.88
C ILE A 279 -17.44 3.50 5.37
N ASN A 280 -17.95 4.72 5.54
CA ASN A 280 -17.24 5.97 5.27
C ASN A 280 -16.61 6.08 3.86
N ARG A 281 -17.24 5.51 2.84
CA ARG A 281 -16.79 5.64 1.44
C ARG A 281 -17.90 6.12 0.52
N VAL A 282 -17.55 6.63 -0.65
CA VAL A 282 -18.53 7.08 -1.64
C VAL A 282 -19.34 5.88 -2.17
N PRO A 283 -20.68 5.87 -2.08
CA PRO A 283 -21.48 4.78 -2.60
C PRO A 283 -21.32 4.63 -4.11
N GLY A 284 -21.14 3.39 -4.51
CA GLY A 284 -20.94 2.83 -5.84
C GLY A 284 -19.51 2.78 -6.35
N LEU A 285 -18.55 3.13 -5.51
CA LEU A 285 -17.12 3.11 -5.84
C LEU A 285 -16.37 2.33 -4.75
N ILE A 286 -15.72 1.24 -5.17
CA ILE A 286 -14.98 0.33 -4.30
C ILE A 286 -13.52 0.31 -4.76
N ARG A 287 -12.71 1.25 -4.24
CA ARG A 287 -11.29 1.33 -4.60
C ARG A 287 -10.55 0.09 -4.09
N ASN A 288 -9.74 -0.48 -4.97
CA ASN A 288 -9.05 -1.76 -4.82
C ASN A 288 -9.95 -3.02 -4.80
N CYS A 289 -11.24 -2.88 -5.13
CA CYS A 289 -12.22 -3.97 -5.07
C CYS A 289 -12.24 -4.65 -3.68
N GLY A 290 -12.61 -5.93 -3.60
CA GLY A 290 -12.63 -6.66 -2.31
C GLY A 290 -13.86 -6.37 -1.45
N GLY A 291 -14.95 -5.85 -2.04
CA GLY A 291 -16.23 -5.62 -1.38
C GLY A 291 -17.17 -6.81 -1.51
N THR A 292 -18.46 -6.56 -1.74
CA THR A 292 -19.50 -7.59 -1.72
C THR A 292 -19.58 -8.36 -3.04
N HIS A 293 -20.26 -9.52 -3.02
CA HIS A 293 -20.26 -10.49 -4.13
C HIS A 293 -20.83 -9.99 -5.47
N ASP A 294 -21.55 -8.88 -5.43
CA ASP A 294 -22.23 -8.19 -6.51
C ASP A 294 -21.35 -7.11 -7.18
N ASP A 295 -20.21 -6.78 -6.56
CA ASP A 295 -19.21 -5.88 -7.11
C ASP A 295 -18.74 -6.33 -8.50
N GLN A 296 -18.65 -5.36 -9.42
CA GLN A 296 -18.11 -5.58 -10.75
C GLN A 296 -16.80 -4.82 -10.97
N PRO A 297 -15.80 -5.40 -11.66
CA PRO A 297 -15.84 -6.72 -12.30
C PRO A 297 -15.57 -7.91 -11.36
N THR A 298 -15.27 -7.67 -10.09
CA THR A 298 -14.89 -8.72 -9.14
C THR A 298 -15.17 -8.27 -7.70
N SER A 299 -15.51 -9.23 -6.85
CA SER A 299 -15.55 -9.06 -5.40
C SER A 299 -14.21 -9.40 -4.72
N HIS A 300 -13.24 -9.90 -5.48
CA HIS A 300 -11.90 -10.18 -4.95
C HIS A 300 -11.03 -8.91 -4.91
N PRO A 301 -10.02 -8.86 -4.01
CA PRO A 301 -9.04 -7.79 -3.99
C PRO A 301 -8.38 -7.63 -5.36
N LEU A 302 -8.33 -6.39 -5.87
CA LEU A 302 -7.67 -6.06 -7.13
C LEU A 302 -7.09 -4.64 -7.03
N HIS A 303 -5.81 -4.56 -6.69
CA HIS A 303 -5.13 -3.31 -6.39
C HIS A 303 -5.16 -2.37 -7.60
N ASP A 304 -5.31 -1.09 -7.31
CA ASP A 304 -5.50 -0.01 -8.25
C ASP A 304 -6.67 -0.16 -9.23
N THR A 305 -7.64 -1.03 -8.96
CA THR A 305 -8.91 -1.10 -9.71
C THR A 305 -10.04 -0.54 -8.86
N THR A 306 -10.93 0.25 -9.45
CA THR A 306 -12.15 0.69 -8.78
C THR A 306 -13.31 -0.15 -9.27
N CYS A 307 -13.74 -1.10 -8.42
CA CYS A 307 -14.97 -1.84 -8.66
C CYS A 307 -16.19 -0.95 -8.45
N LYS A 308 -17.31 -1.33 -9.05
CA LYS A 308 -18.56 -0.57 -9.01
C LYS A 308 -19.72 -1.46 -8.63
N ASP A 309 -20.61 -0.88 -7.84
CA ASP A 309 -21.91 -1.44 -7.48
C ASP A 309 -22.96 -0.31 -7.45
N PRO A 310 -23.98 -0.31 -8.32
CA PRO A 310 -25.03 0.71 -8.25
C PRO A 310 -25.96 0.57 -7.03
N ASP A 311 -25.97 -0.58 -6.36
CA ASP A 311 -26.98 -1.02 -5.39
C ASP A 311 -26.38 -1.18 -3.97
N GLU A 312 -25.77 -0.15 -3.40
CA GLU A 312 -25.08 -0.25 -2.10
C GLU A 312 -25.85 0.33 -0.91
N LEU A 313 -25.57 -0.21 0.28
CA LEU A 313 -25.87 0.35 1.58
C LEU A 313 -24.59 0.67 2.36
N VAL A 314 -24.25 1.96 2.49
CA VAL A 314 -23.01 2.43 3.13
C VAL A 314 -23.31 3.20 4.41
N ALA A 315 -22.62 2.88 5.50
CA ALA A 315 -22.76 3.58 6.77
C ALA A 315 -21.71 4.71 6.91
N PHE A 316 -22.13 5.86 7.44
CA PHE A 316 -21.25 6.99 7.69
C PHE A 316 -21.19 7.34 9.17
N THR A 317 -20.01 7.77 9.58
CA THR A 317 -19.71 8.37 10.87
C THR A 317 -19.29 9.82 10.65
N ALA A 318 -19.33 10.63 11.71
CA ALA A 318 -18.79 11.99 11.65
C ALA A 318 -17.26 12.04 11.41
N ASP A 319 -16.55 10.91 11.52
CA ASP A 319 -15.12 10.81 11.16
C ASP A 319 -14.92 10.87 9.62
N TYR A 320 -15.97 10.63 8.82
CA TYR A 320 -15.89 10.72 7.35
C TYR A 320 -15.52 12.13 6.86
N GLY A 321 -16.24 13.14 7.36
CA GLY A 321 -16.20 14.50 6.83
C GLY A 321 -17.36 15.33 7.36
N ALA A 322 -17.35 16.62 7.06
CA ALA A 322 -18.41 17.54 7.52
C ALA A 322 -19.76 17.27 6.83
N SER A 323 -19.72 16.68 5.64
CA SER A 323 -20.90 16.27 4.88
C SER A 323 -20.70 14.89 4.27
N THR A 324 -21.78 14.15 4.09
CA THR A 324 -21.76 12.88 3.37
C THR A 324 -21.86 13.08 1.86
N PRO A 325 -21.43 12.08 1.06
CA PRO A 325 -21.50 12.15 -0.40
C PRO A 325 -22.91 12.43 -0.92
N ALA A 326 -23.03 13.40 -1.83
CA ALA A 326 -24.30 13.73 -2.47
C ALA A 326 -24.51 12.89 -3.75
N GLY A 327 -25.75 12.52 -4.03
CA GLY A 327 -26.09 11.81 -5.26
C GLY A 327 -27.49 11.21 -5.25
N PRO A 328 -27.87 10.44 -6.29
CA PRO A 328 -29.09 9.66 -6.28
C PRO A 328 -29.09 8.65 -5.14
N GLY A 329 -30.24 8.45 -4.50
CA GLY A 329 -30.41 7.53 -3.38
C GLY A 329 -31.04 8.21 -2.16
N VAL A 330 -31.00 7.49 -1.04
CA VAL A 330 -31.62 7.88 0.23
C VAL A 330 -30.57 7.92 1.32
N GLU A 331 -30.69 8.86 2.24
CA GLU A 331 -29.88 8.90 3.45
C GLU A 331 -30.74 8.96 4.70
N ALA A 332 -30.52 8.05 5.63
CA ALA A 332 -31.13 8.08 6.96
C ALA A 332 -30.11 8.61 7.98
N VAL A 333 -30.37 9.77 8.58
CA VAL A 333 -29.52 10.36 9.62
C VAL A 333 -29.98 9.87 10.99
N LEU A 334 -29.01 9.43 11.79
CA LEU A 334 -29.24 8.81 13.09
C LEU A 334 -28.63 9.65 14.22
N ASP A 335 -29.38 9.78 15.31
CA ASP A 335 -28.84 10.27 16.58
C ASP A 335 -27.90 9.25 17.25
N ARG A 336 -27.31 9.64 18.38
CA ARG A 336 -26.37 8.79 19.15
C ARG A 336 -27.01 7.51 19.70
N GLN A 337 -28.33 7.44 19.78
CA GLN A 337 -29.10 6.30 20.25
C GLN A 337 -29.57 5.39 19.09
N GLY A 338 -29.22 5.76 17.84
CA GLY A 338 -29.60 5.06 16.62
C GLY A 338 -31.03 5.36 16.18
N ARG A 339 -31.64 6.46 16.62
CA ARG A 339 -32.97 6.86 16.13
C ARG A 339 -32.84 7.70 14.89
N VAL A 340 -33.66 7.41 13.88
CA VAL A 340 -33.72 8.22 12.66
C VAL A 340 -34.27 9.59 13.00
N THR A 341 -33.50 10.63 12.75
CA THR A 341 -33.90 12.04 12.94
C THR A 341 -34.37 12.68 11.64
N GLU A 342 -33.83 12.22 10.51
CA GLU A 342 -34.06 12.79 9.20
C GLU A 342 -33.87 11.70 8.13
N VAL A 343 -34.68 11.75 7.07
CA VAL A 343 -34.48 10.96 5.85
C VAL A 343 -34.37 11.94 4.70
N ARG A 344 -33.28 11.87 3.94
CA ARG A 344 -32.97 12.76 2.82
C ARG A 344 -33.08 12.01 1.50
N GLU A 345 -33.65 12.67 0.52
CA GLU A 345 -33.70 12.21 -0.87
C GLU A 345 -33.70 13.46 -1.79
N PRO A 346 -32.66 13.69 -2.61
CA PRO A 346 -31.45 12.86 -2.78
C PRO A 346 -30.59 12.73 -1.51
N ARG A 347 -29.74 11.70 -1.45
CA ARG A 347 -28.76 11.50 -0.38
C ARG A 347 -27.69 12.60 -0.38
N GLY A 348 -27.04 12.77 0.76
CA GLY A 348 -25.98 13.76 0.99
C GLY A 348 -26.42 14.90 1.90
N GLY A 349 -25.46 15.49 2.60
CA GLY A 349 -25.66 16.68 3.41
C GLY A 349 -24.82 16.68 4.66
N ALA A 350 -24.97 17.72 5.49
CA ALA A 350 -24.19 17.85 6.71
C ALA A 350 -24.46 16.69 7.67
N LEU A 351 -23.40 16.17 8.29
CA LEU A 351 -23.47 15.15 9.33
C LEU A 351 -22.95 15.72 10.65
N PRO A 352 -23.82 16.00 11.63
CA PRO A 352 -23.40 16.60 12.90
C PRO A 352 -22.40 15.72 13.67
N ALA A 353 -21.55 16.35 14.50
CA ALA A 353 -20.56 15.65 15.29
C ALA A 353 -21.18 14.56 16.21
N GLY A 354 -20.73 13.33 16.02
CA GLY A 354 -21.21 12.15 16.74
C GLY A 354 -22.57 11.61 16.25
N ALA A 355 -23.14 12.18 15.19
CA ALA A 355 -24.20 11.54 14.43
C ALA A 355 -23.63 10.44 13.54
N ARG A 356 -24.52 9.59 13.03
CA ARG A 356 -24.23 8.60 12.01
C ARG A 356 -25.26 8.74 10.91
N SER A 357 -24.98 8.24 9.72
CA SER A 357 -26.01 8.06 8.71
C SER A 357 -25.81 6.77 7.95
N ILE A 358 -26.83 6.39 7.18
CA ILE A 358 -26.78 5.26 6.26
C ILE A 358 -27.26 5.79 4.92
N GLN A 359 -26.46 5.61 3.87
CA GLN A 359 -26.86 5.91 2.51
C GLN A 359 -27.20 4.61 1.78
N GLY A 360 -28.33 4.61 1.08
CA GLY A 360 -28.72 3.53 0.16
C GLY A 360 -28.79 4.06 -1.27
N THR A 361 -28.20 3.34 -2.22
CA THR A 361 -28.33 3.60 -3.67
C THR A 361 -29.11 2.48 -4.35
N GLY A 362 -29.53 2.70 -5.60
CA GLY A 362 -30.19 1.67 -6.39
C GLY A 362 -31.37 0.97 -5.67
N THR A 363 -31.36 -0.36 -5.63
CA THR A 363 -32.36 -1.17 -4.91
C THR A 363 -32.26 -1.03 -3.40
N GLU A 364 -31.06 -0.84 -2.85
CA GLU A 364 -30.85 -0.65 -1.41
C GLU A 364 -31.42 0.67 -0.90
N ALA A 365 -31.57 1.68 -1.76
CA ALA A 365 -32.32 2.89 -1.43
C ALA A 365 -33.78 2.57 -1.06
N ALA A 366 -34.42 1.63 -1.78
CA ALA A 366 -35.80 1.22 -1.48
C ALA A 366 -35.87 0.41 -0.18
N ALA A 367 -34.90 -0.48 0.04
CA ALA A 367 -34.80 -1.27 1.27
C ALA A 367 -34.60 -0.37 2.51
N LEU A 368 -33.73 0.64 2.42
CA LEU A 368 -33.50 1.59 3.50
C LEU A 368 -34.76 2.42 3.82
N ARG A 369 -35.46 2.95 2.81
CA ARG A 369 -36.72 3.71 3.02
C ARG A 369 -37.74 2.89 3.82
N ALA A 370 -37.84 1.59 3.55
CA ALA A 370 -38.80 0.71 4.21
C ALA A 370 -38.55 0.52 5.72
N ILE A 371 -37.33 0.80 6.21
CA ILE A 371 -36.97 0.60 7.63
C ILE A 371 -36.61 1.90 8.38
N ALA A 372 -36.38 3.00 7.66
CA ALA A 372 -35.81 4.23 8.19
C ALA A 372 -36.82 5.35 8.41
N GLU A 373 -38.07 5.06 8.78
CA GLU A 373 -39.03 6.12 9.13
C GLU A 373 -38.51 6.99 10.29
N PRO A 374 -38.73 8.32 10.30
CA PRO A 374 -38.33 9.17 11.42
C PRO A 374 -38.84 8.64 12.77
N GLY A 375 -37.94 8.54 13.75
CA GLY A 375 -38.18 7.95 15.06
C GLY A 375 -37.92 6.44 15.16
N ALA A 376 -37.83 5.73 14.03
CA ALA A 376 -37.42 4.33 13.99
C ALA A 376 -36.00 4.16 14.56
N ARG A 377 -35.72 2.99 15.14
CA ARG A 377 -34.41 2.70 15.72
C ARG A 377 -33.64 1.74 14.82
N LEU A 378 -32.54 2.23 14.26
CA LEU A 378 -31.60 1.47 13.46
C LEU A 378 -30.36 1.12 14.29
N THR A 379 -29.94 -0.14 14.25
CA THR A 379 -28.68 -0.59 14.83
C THR A 379 -27.71 -0.96 13.73
N VAL A 380 -26.59 -0.23 13.66
CA VAL A 380 -25.49 -0.46 12.73
C VAL A 380 -24.42 -1.29 13.44
N SER A 381 -24.00 -2.39 12.84
CA SER A 381 -22.96 -3.27 13.38
C SER A 381 -22.05 -3.79 12.27
N GLY A 382 -20.74 -3.86 12.55
CA GLY A 382 -19.73 -4.54 11.74
C GLY A 382 -19.01 -5.60 12.54
N GLN A 383 -18.62 -6.71 11.91
CA GLN A 383 -17.88 -7.80 12.52
C GLN A 383 -16.71 -8.21 11.64
N LEU A 384 -15.50 -8.13 12.19
CA LEU A 384 -14.31 -8.69 11.56
C LEU A 384 -14.24 -10.20 11.79
N THR A 385 -13.71 -10.89 10.80
CA THR A 385 -13.48 -12.33 10.81
C THR A 385 -12.02 -12.59 10.46
N ASP A 386 -11.34 -13.43 11.24
CA ASP A 386 -9.94 -13.78 10.98
C ASP A 386 -9.77 -14.70 9.75
N GLU A 387 -8.53 -14.93 9.31
CA GLU A 387 -8.18 -15.83 8.20
C GLU A 387 -8.74 -17.27 8.34
N ARG A 388 -9.19 -17.68 9.54
CA ARG A 388 -9.77 -19.01 9.81
C ARG A 388 -11.30 -18.98 9.79
N GLY A 389 -11.92 -17.86 9.43
CA GLY A 389 -13.37 -17.71 9.42
C GLY A 389 -13.99 -17.51 10.81
N ARG A 390 -13.20 -17.15 11.84
CA ARG A 390 -13.70 -16.97 13.20
C ARG A 390 -13.92 -15.50 13.51
N PRO A 391 -14.96 -15.13 14.28
CA PRO A 391 -15.16 -13.76 14.73
C PRO A 391 -13.91 -13.24 15.46
N ALA A 392 -13.35 -12.14 14.96
CA ALA A 392 -12.20 -11.48 15.55
C ALA A 392 -12.62 -10.30 16.42
N ARG A 393 -11.78 -9.96 17.40
CA ARG A 393 -11.91 -8.68 18.10
C ARG A 393 -11.34 -7.59 17.20
N THR A 394 -11.98 -6.42 17.21
CA THR A 394 -11.43 -5.24 16.55
C THR A 394 -10.08 -4.89 17.19
N PRO A 395 -8.98 -4.77 16.42
CA PRO A 395 -7.70 -4.34 16.94
C PRO A 395 -7.76 -2.89 17.43
N GLN A 396 -6.74 -2.43 18.15
CA GLN A 396 -6.69 -1.03 18.57
C GLN A 396 -6.36 -0.12 17.38
N MET A 397 -5.35 -0.49 16.61
CA MET A 397 -4.99 0.13 15.33
C MET A 397 -4.90 -0.95 14.25
N ALA A 398 -5.36 -0.62 13.05
CA ALA A 398 -5.10 -1.39 11.84
C ALA A 398 -5.01 -0.42 10.66
N VAL A 399 -3.92 -0.51 9.92
CA VAL A 399 -3.75 0.18 8.65
C VAL A 399 -3.66 -0.86 7.55
N ASN A 400 -4.35 -0.62 6.44
CA ASN A 400 -4.34 -1.52 5.30
C ASN A 400 -2.98 -1.50 4.58
N GLY A 401 -2.72 -2.52 3.78
CA GLY A 401 -1.50 -2.60 3.00
C GLY A 401 -1.55 -3.81 2.08
N GLY A 402 -0.39 -4.27 1.67
CA GLY A 402 -0.19 -5.46 0.86
C GLY A 402 0.89 -5.24 -0.21
N PRO A 403 1.41 -6.33 -0.77
CA PRO A 403 1.18 -7.70 -0.35
C PRO A 403 1.90 -8.02 0.97
N GLU A 404 1.61 -9.20 1.52
CA GLU A 404 2.44 -9.78 2.58
C GLU A 404 3.87 -9.98 2.04
N LEU A 405 4.86 -9.78 2.89
CA LEU A 405 6.27 -9.87 2.52
C LEU A 405 6.97 -11.01 3.24
N VAL A 406 6.72 -11.14 4.54
CA VAL A 406 7.38 -12.12 5.42
C VAL A 406 6.34 -12.76 6.32
N ARG A 407 6.42 -14.08 6.48
CA ARG A 407 5.63 -14.90 7.40
C ARG A 407 6.55 -15.89 8.11
N ASP A 408 6.43 -15.99 9.42
CA ASP A 408 7.21 -16.91 10.26
C ASP A 408 8.73 -16.82 9.99
N GLY A 409 9.24 -15.58 9.84
CA GLY A 409 10.66 -15.29 9.66
C GLY A 409 11.21 -15.73 8.29
N ARG A 410 10.34 -15.84 7.28
CA ARG A 410 10.72 -16.21 5.91
C ARG A 410 9.96 -15.38 4.88
N PRO A 411 10.59 -15.04 3.73
CA PRO A 411 9.88 -14.41 2.62
C PRO A 411 8.65 -15.24 2.21
N HIS A 412 7.49 -14.59 2.23
CA HIS A 412 6.19 -15.18 1.90
C HIS A 412 5.33 -14.14 1.19
N VAL A 413 5.69 -13.89 -0.07
CA VAL A 413 5.08 -12.84 -0.89
C VAL A 413 3.81 -13.36 -1.58
N THR A 414 2.68 -12.71 -1.31
CA THR A 414 1.33 -13.13 -1.76
C THR A 414 0.67 -12.14 -2.73
N VAL A 415 1.41 -11.76 -3.78
CA VAL A 415 0.94 -10.78 -4.78
C VAL A 415 -0.34 -11.20 -5.49
N GLN A 416 -0.58 -12.50 -5.70
CA GLN A 416 -1.78 -12.95 -6.40
C GLN A 416 -3.01 -12.88 -5.51
N ALA A 417 -2.93 -13.41 -4.29
CA ALA A 417 -4.03 -13.43 -3.33
C ALA A 417 -4.38 -12.03 -2.82
N ASP A 418 -3.39 -11.14 -2.72
CA ASP A 418 -3.59 -9.78 -2.20
C ASP A 418 -4.06 -8.79 -3.28
N GLY A 419 -4.18 -9.24 -4.53
CA GLY A 419 -4.74 -8.47 -5.65
C GLY A 419 -3.73 -7.64 -6.43
N MET A 420 -2.43 -7.91 -6.32
CA MET A 420 -1.38 -7.22 -7.07
C MET A 420 -1.08 -7.86 -8.43
N VAL A 421 -1.90 -8.82 -8.87
CA VAL A 421 -1.86 -9.40 -10.21
C VAL A 421 -3.19 -9.11 -10.92
N ARG A 422 -3.17 -8.20 -11.91
CA ARG A 422 -4.35 -7.92 -12.75
C ARG A 422 -4.43 -8.92 -13.92
N PRO A 423 -5.50 -9.72 -14.04
CA PRO A 423 -5.65 -10.65 -15.15
C PRO A 423 -5.59 -9.94 -16.51
N GLY A 424 -4.74 -10.43 -17.41
CA GLY A 424 -4.59 -9.87 -18.75
C GLY A 424 -3.79 -8.56 -18.81
N ASP A 425 -3.25 -8.08 -17.69
CA ASP A 425 -2.41 -6.89 -17.67
C ASP A 425 -1.05 -7.13 -16.97
N PRO A 426 -0.06 -7.65 -17.71
CA PRO A 426 1.30 -7.80 -17.18
C PRO A 426 2.00 -6.46 -16.93
N SER A 427 1.52 -5.35 -17.52
CA SER A 427 2.14 -4.03 -17.35
C SER A 427 1.92 -3.48 -15.94
N PHE A 428 0.75 -3.73 -15.35
CA PHE A 428 0.51 -3.40 -13.94
C PHE A 428 1.50 -4.14 -13.03
N TYR A 429 1.60 -5.46 -13.16
CA TYR A 429 2.53 -6.23 -12.33
C TYR A 429 3.98 -5.80 -12.55
N TYR A 430 4.38 -5.56 -13.81
CA TYR A 430 5.70 -5.01 -14.11
C TYR A 430 5.93 -3.67 -13.41
N GLY A 431 5.05 -2.69 -13.58
CA GLY A 431 5.23 -1.35 -13.03
C GLY A 431 5.13 -1.28 -11.51
N TRP A 432 4.26 -2.09 -10.91
CA TRP A 432 3.93 -2.04 -9.49
C TRP A 432 4.74 -3.03 -8.64
N ALA A 433 4.94 -4.26 -9.10
CA ALA A 433 5.57 -5.33 -8.31
C ALA A 433 7.01 -5.65 -8.74
N ALA A 434 7.27 -5.78 -10.04
CA ALA A 434 8.58 -6.21 -10.55
C ALA A 434 9.60 -5.07 -10.66
N LYS A 435 9.17 -3.89 -11.12
CA LYS A 435 9.99 -2.69 -11.22
C LYS A 435 10.20 -2.07 -9.83
N ARG A 436 11.38 -1.49 -9.64
CA ARG A 436 11.71 -0.80 -8.39
C ARG A 436 10.92 0.48 -8.24
N ASN A 437 10.37 0.67 -7.04
CA ASN A 437 9.65 1.86 -6.62
C ASN A 437 10.08 2.23 -5.20
N PRO A 438 9.86 3.49 -4.75
CA PRO A 438 9.88 3.78 -3.32
C PRO A 438 8.89 2.88 -2.58
N ARG A 439 9.26 2.43 -1.38
CA ARG A 439 8.43 1.50 -0.58
C ARG A 439 8.39 1.93 0.87
N THR A 440 7.24 1.68 1.49
CA THR A 440 7.10 1.69 2.94
C THR A 440 6.76 0.26 3.39
N ILE A 441 7.43 -0.21 4.44
CA ILE A 441 7.30 -1.57 4.95
C ILE A 441 7.03 -1.49 6.45
N ALA A 442 6.07 -2.26 6.94
CA ALA A 442 5.83 -2.43 8.37
C ALA A 442 5.95 -3.89 8.76
N GLY A 443 6.53 -4.16 9.92
CA GLY A 443 6.65 -5.51 10.43
C GLY A 443 7.04 -5.55 11.90
N VAL A 444 7.17 -6.76 12.42
CA VAL A 444 7.63 -7.03 13.78
C VAL A 444 8.73 -8.06 13.77
N ASP A 445 9.67 -7.95 14.69
CA ASP A 445 10.72 -8.96 14.86
C ASP A 445 10.37 -10.01 15.93
N ALA A 446 11.27 -10.98 16.12
CA ALA A 446 11.13 -12.05 17.12
C ALA A 446 11.08 -11.56 18.57
N HIS A 447 11.31 -10.28 18.82
CA HIS A 447 11.26 -9.65 20.13
C HIS A 447 10.01 -8.81 20.33
N GLY A 448 9.12 -8.75 19.34
CA GLY A 448 7.92 -7.93 19.34
C GLY A 448 8.20 -6.45 19.10
N ARG A 449 9.40 -6.09 18.61
CA ARG A 449 9.71 -4.71 18.25
C ARG A 449 9.05 -4.39 16.92
N ILE A 450 8.38 -3.25 16.84
CA ILE A 450 7.81 -2.75 15.60
C ILE A 450 8.92 -2.15 14.75
N MET A 451 8.90 -2.44 13.45
CA MET A 451 9.88 -1.98 12.48
C MET A 451 9.15 -1.32 11.31
N LEU A 452 9.40 -0.03 11.10
CA LEU A 452 8.82 0.76 10.01
C LEU A 452 9.96 1.23 9.11
N ALA A 453 10.00 0.74 7.88
CA ALA A 453 11.06 1.08 6.93
C ALA A 453 10.52 1.87 5.74
N THR A 454 11.20 2.94 5.37
CA THR A 454 11.01 3.64 4.09
C THR A 454 12.23 3.45 3.21
N VAL A 455 12.00 3.27 1.92
CA VAL A 455 13.06 3.12 0.92
C VAL A 455 12.84 4.12 -0.19
N ASP A 456 13.81 5.02 -0.39
CA ASP A 456 13.76 6.02 -1.44
C ASP A 456 13.90 5.36 -2.82
N GLY A 457 13.24 5.92 -3.83
CA GLY A 457 13.14 5.31 -5.16
C GLY A 457 12.81 6.31 -6.26
N ARG A 458 12.80 5.84 -7.52
CA ARG A 458 12.55 6.66 -8.73
C ARG A 458 13.53 7.84 -8.88
N ALA A 459 14.71 7.71 -8.31
CA ALA A 459 15.84 8.60 -8.54
C ALA A 459 17.06 7.80 -9.02
N VAL A 460 18.03 8.46 -9.63
CA VAL A 460 19.26 7.79 -10.12
C VAL A 460 20.24 7.47 -8.99
N ASP A 461 20.09 8.15 -7.86
CA ASP A 461 20.84 7.96 -6.62
C ASP A 461 20.07 7.16 -5.57
N ASN A 462 18.81 6.78 -5.86
CA ASN A 462 17.97 5.95 -5.00
C ASN A 462 17.07 5.08 -5.89
N LEU A 463 17.44 3.80 -6.06
CA LEU A 463 16.77 2.92 -7.03
C LEU A 463 15.37 2.47 -6.60
N GLY A 464 15.09 2.42 -5.30
CA GLY A 464 13.87 1.80 -4.75
C GLY A 464 13.96 0.28 -4.69
N LEU A 465 12.83 -0.38 -4.45
CA LEU A 465 12.71 -1.86 -4.40
C LEU A 465 11.53 -2.37 -5.23
N SER A 466 11.75 -3.51 -5.86
CA SER A 466 10.67 -4.40 -6.28
C SER A 466 10.04 -5.07 -5.05
N ILE A 467 8.85 -5.66 -5.18
CA ILE A 467 8.20 -6.38 -4.08
C ILE A 467 9.04 -7.58 -3.58
N PRO A 468 9.62 -8.42 -4.45
CA PRO A 468 10.53 -9.47 -4.00
C PRO A 468 11.76 -8.93 -3.24
N GLU A 469 12.34 -7.81 -3.68
CA GLU A 469 13.43 -7.14 -2.95
C GLU A 469 12.96 -6.57 -1.61
N SER A 470 11.74 -6.03 -1.51
CA SER A 470 11.13 -5.60 -0.24
C SER A 470 11.05 -6.74 0.76
N ALA A 471 10.63 -7.92 0.33
CA ALA A 471 10.57 -9.11 1.19
C ALA A 471 11.96 -9.58 1.64
N ALA A 472 12.93 -9.61 0.73
CA ALA A 472 14.31 -9.94 1.07
C ALA A 472 14.92 -8.93 2.06
N VAL A 473 14.65 -7.64 1.87
CA VAL A 473 15.08 -6.58 2.81
C VAL A 473 14.41 -6.77 4.16
N ALA A 474 13.09 -6.94 4.23
CA ALA A 474 12.36 -7.16 5.49
C ALA A 474 12.89 -8.37 6.27
N ASP A 475 13.12 -9.50 5.60
CA ASP A 475 13.74 -10.69 6.19
C ASP A 475 15.16 -10.41 6.71
N SER A 476 15.99 -9.73 5.90
CA SER A 476 17.37 -9.38 6.29
C SER A 476 17.45 -8.40 7.47
N LEU A 477 16.45 -7.53 7.62
CA LEU A 477 16.29 -6.63 8.77
C LEU A 477 15.81 -7.37 10.02
N GLY A 478 15.33 -8.61 9.86
CA GLY A 478 14.93 -9.50 10.94
C GLY A 478 13.47 -9.41 11.33
N MET A 479 12.61 -8.94 10.42
CA MET A 479 11.17 -9.03 10.61
C MET A 479 10.74 -10.51 10.55
N GLU A 480 9.91 -10.94 11.50
CA GLU A 480 9.27 -12.26 11.54
C GLU A 480 7.95 -12.27 10.78
N SER A 481 7.25 -11.13 10.77
CA SER A 481 6.12 -10.88 9.90
C SER A 481 6.22 -9.46 9.35
N ALA A 482 5.98 -9.29 8.05
CA ALA A 482 6.06 -7.99 7.40
C ALA A 482 5.06 -7.86 6.26
N VAL A 483 4.58 -6.64 6.06
CA VAL A 483 3.64 -6.25 5.00
C VAL A 483 4.16 -4.98 4.32
N ASN A 484 3.96 -4.89 3.01
CA ASN A 484 4.19 -3.66 2.27
C ASN A 484 3.05 -2.68 2.59
N LEU A 485 3.36 -1.42 2.88
CA LEU A 485 2.40 -0.33 3.02
C LEU A 485 2.35 0.49 1.72
N ASP A 486 1.61 1.60 1.70
CA ASP A 486 1.55 2.42 0.49
C ASP A 486 2.94 2.96 0.09
N GLY A 487 3.20 2.97 -1.21
CA GLY A 487 4.51 3.17 -1.80
C GLY A 487 4.56 4.33 -2.80
N GLY A 488 5.59 4.30 -3.65
CA GLY A 488 5.72 5.30 -4.71
C GLY A 488 5.83 6.72 -4.15
N GLY A 489 5.02 7.64 -4.67
CA GLY A 489 5.03 9.03 -4.22
C GLY A 489 4.59 9.23 -2.77
N SER A 490 3.91 8.24 -2.18
CA SER A 490 3.44 8.28 -0.80
C SER A 490 4.55 7.99 0.21
N THR A 491 5.60 7.25 -0.19
CA THR A 491 6.69 6.84 0.72
C THR A 491 7.37 8.03 1.37
N THR A 492 7.14 8.18 2.67
CA THR A 492 7.57 9.34 3.45
C THR A 492 7.97 8.91 4.85
N MET A 493 9.10 9.42 5.35
CA MET A 493 9.48 9.36 6.76
C MET A 493 9.83 10.75 7.28
N VAL A 494 9.27 11.08 8.44
CA VAL A 494 9.45 12.35 9.14
C VAL A 494 10.06 12.06 10.51
N VAL A 495 11.04 12.86 10.92
CA VAL A 495 11.61 12.86 12.27
C VAL A 495 11.74 14.30 12.74
N ASP A 496 11.26 14.58 13.95
CA ASP A 496 11.26 15.93 14.56
C ASP A 496 10.73 17.02 13.62
N GLY A 497 9.62 16.71 12.93
CA GLY A 497 8.95 17.62 11.99
C GLY A 497 9.68 17.85 10.66
N LYS A 498 10.75 17.10 10.37
CA LYS A 498 11.54 17.18 9.14
C LYS A 498 11.41 15.92 8.30
N LEU A 499 11.24 16.08 7.00
CA LEU A 499 11.40 14.98 6.04
C LEU A 499 12.86 14.52 6.05
N ILE A 500 13.10 13.22 6.19
CA ILE A 500 14.45 12.64 6.20
C ILE A 500 14.73 11.73 5.00
N ASN A 501 13.69 11.42 4.23
CA ASN A 501 13.73 10.69 2.98
C ASN A 501 13.43 11.65 1.80
N GLN A 502 13.46 11.14 0.57
CA GLN A 502 13.23 11.91 -0.65
C GLN A 502 11.94 11.48 -1.35
N PRO A 503 10.81 12.21 -1.17
CA PRO A 503 9.59 11.94 -1.91
C PRO A 503 9.81 11.92 -3.42
N SER A 504 9.22 10.93 -4.11
CA SER A 504 9.52 10.70 -5.54
C SER A 504 8.72 11.56 -6.51
N ASP A 505 7.61 12.15 -6.05
CA ASP A 505 6.75 12.94 -6.92
C ASP A 505 7.40 14.30 -7.23
N ALA A 506 7.25 14.76 -8.47
CA ALA A 506 7.82 16.04 -8.91
C ALA A 506 7.27 17.24 -8.11
N ALA A 507 6.06 17.12 -7.53
CA ALA A 507 5.44 18.13 -6.70
C ALA A 507 5.91 18.11 -5.23
N GLY A 508 6.75 17.15 -4.83
CA GLY A 508 7.23 16.96 -3.47
C GLY A 508 6.45 15.89 -2.70
N GLU A 509 6.33 16.09 -1.38
CA GLU A 509 5.60 15.17 -0.48
C GLU A 509 4.13 15.07 -0.90
N ARG A 510 3.66 13.83 -1.11
CA ARG A 510 2.27 13.56 -1.49
C ARG A 510 1.36 13.61 -0.26
N PRO A 511 0.19 14.28 -0.33
CA PRO A 511 -0.88 14.08 0.64
C PRO A 511 -1.44 12.65 0.56
N VAL A 512 -1.47 11.95 1.70
CA VAL A 512 -1.90 10.56 1.88
C VAL A 512 -3.20 10.47 2.68
N GLY A 513 -3.83 9.29 2.70
CA GLY A 513 -5.04 9.03 3.51
C GLY A 513 -4.75 8.85 5.00
N ASP A 514 -3.61 8.27 5.34
CA ASP A 514 -3.22 8.04 6.74
C ASP A 514 -1.69 7.90 6.93
N ALA A 515 -1.26 8.02 8.19
CA ALA A 515 0.12 7.86 8.63
C ALA A 515 0.20 7.11 9.97
N ILE A 516 1.32 6.42 10.21
CA ILE A 516 1.68 5.89 11.52
C ILE A 516 2.59 6.91 12.23
N LEU A 517 2.18 7.38 13.40
CA LEU A 517 2.88 8.40 14.18
C LEU A 517 3.41 7.82 15.49
N VAL A 518 4.67 8.13 15.79
CA VAL A 518 5.33 7.84 17.08
C VAL A 518 5.30 9.11 17.91
N LEU A 519 4.54 9.10 19.00
CA LEU A 519 4.37 10.21 19.92
C LEU A 519 5.36 10.09 21.11
N PRO A 520 5.77 11.22 21.73
CA PRO A 520 6.77 11.25 22.80
C PRO A 520 6.37 10.52 24.09
#